data_AF-A0A8B8N870-F1
#
_entry.id   AF-A0A8B8N870-F1
#
_cell.length_a   1.000
_cell.length_b   1.000
_cell.length_c   1.000
_cell.angle_alpha   90.00
_cell.angle_beta   90.00
_cell.angle_gamma   90.00
#
_symmetry.space_group_name_H-M   'P 1'
#
loop_
_entity.id
_entity.type
_entity.pdbx_description
1 polymer ?
#
loop_
_entity_poly.entity_id
_entity_poly.type
_entity_poly.pdbx_seq_one_letter_code
_entity_poly.pdbx_strand_id
1 'polypeptide(L)'
;MCSSSIRSIPSAIGMLEKLEELDAENCQRLEGTIPDDIGRLLSLRILKLSDTRICYIPRLPESLLSLHIGTNSMTELPDLSNLINLRELNLEIPQVPEFCLGEEDSTFVDTTELIRHPSPWWIGRLCNLESLKLSCDNISVLHPDIGLLSELKRLELVCLNLQFLPRLPSSLLCLLIKSSRSLESSIDLSNLKELSELRIYSSAITGVHGLDGLENLQTLDLQALNALERLPDLSNLKKLNELHLGHCHNLVDIRSIQGLGHLRILELIEIVQLERVPDLSNLKKLTELHLRQCHNLTEIRSFEGLENLKMLELGELPLLEGLPDLSDLKKLTKLDVRQCHHLVKIQGRLDSLEDLCIYGCRSLVEMPAPSSFKNLKSLQLRDCEMLDMQQDWVPKSDPVDTEFRSSECLMMKRLGICVCQLGRHFFLPSLPS
;
A
#
# COMPACT_ATOMS: atom_id res chain seq x y z
N MET A 1 21.24 -11.21 11.23
CA MET A 1 21.66 -12.41 11.99
C MET A 1 21.56 -12.07 13.49
N CYS A 2 20.44 -12.33 14.15
CA CYS A 2 20.41 -12.43 15.61
C CYS A 2 19.87 -13.80 16.00
N SER A 3 20.58 -14.85 15.59
CA SER A 3 20.45 -16.20 16.14
C SER A 3 21.10 -16.29 17.53
N SER A 4 20.83 -15.31 18.40
CA SER A 4 21.31 -15.34 19.77
C SER A 4 20.58 -16.49 20.49
N SER A 5 21.30 -17.31 21.24
CA SER A 5 20.69 -18.37 22.06
C SER A 5 20.19 -17.83 23.41
N ILE A 6 20.02 -16.50 23.50
CA ILE A 6 19.63 -15.79 24.71
C ILE A 6 18.15 -16.10 24.94
N ARG A 7 17.86 -16.73 26.08
CA ARG A 7 16.50 -17.10 26.49
C ARG A 7 15.87 -16.08 27.42
N SER A 8 16.67 -15.32 28.17
CA SER A 8 16.17 -14.30 29.08
C SER A 8 17.18 -13.16 29.23
N ILE A 9 16.68 -11.97 29.57
CA ILE A 9 17.53 -10.85 29.97
C ILE A 9 17.87 -11.06 31.46
N PRO A 10 19.16 -11.18 31.83
CA PRO A 10 19.54 -11.35 33.23
C PRO A 10 19.31 -10.06 34.03
N SER A 11 18.94 -10.17 35.30
CA SER A 11 18.79 -9.02 36.22
C SER A 11 20.07 -8.18 36.34
N ALA A 12 21.24 -8.78 36.10
CA ALA A 12 22.52 -8.08 36.04
C ALA A 12 22.57 -6.95 35.00
N ILE A 13 21.62 -6.88 34.05
CA ILE A 13 21.51 -5.77 33.10
C ILE A 13 21.45 -4.42 33.83
N GLY A 14 20.77 -4.34 34.98
CA GLY A 14 20.62 -3.10 35.75
C GLY A 14 21.93 -2.56 36.35
N MET A 15 23.03 -3.31 36.28
CA MET A 15 24.36 -2.84 36.69
C MET A 15 25.06 -2.02 35.60
N LEU A 16 24.53 -1.99 34.38
CA LEU A 16 25.12 -1.30 33.24
C LEU A 16 24.69 0.18 33.20
N GLU A 17 25.10 0.97 34.19
CA GLU A 17 24.66 2.37 34.38
C GLU A 17 24.91 3.29 33.17
N LYS A 18 25.86 2.94 32.30
CA LYS A 18 26.21 3.68 31.07
C LYS A 18 25.54 3.15 29.80
N LEU A 19 24.69 2.14 29.91
CA LEU A 19 24.02 1.55 28.74
C LEU A 19 23.01 2.55 28.18
N GLU A 20 23.21 2.97 26.92
CA GLU A 20 22.30 3.90 26.22
C GLU A 20 21.32 3.21 25.27
N GLU A 21 21.71 2.06 24.72
CA GLU A 21 20.91 1.30 23.77
C GLU A 21 20.93 -0.19 24.13
N LEU A 22 19.74 -0.78 24.21
CA LEU A 22 19.55 -2.21 24.34
C LEU A 22 18.73 -2.69 23.13
N ASP A 23 19.42 -3.36 22.22
CA ASP A 23 18.81 -3.96 21.02
C ASP A 23 18.80 -5.48 21.15
N ALA A 24 17.62 -6.06 21.27
CA ALA A 24 17.38 -7.50 21.19
C ALA A 24 16.29 -7.82 20.15
N GLU A 25 16.21 -7.03 19.09
CA GLU A 25 15.27 -7.27 17.99
C GLU A 25 15.54 -8.63 17.32
N ASN A 26 14.48 -9.32 16.89
CA ASN A 26 14.53 -10.64 16.23
C ASN A 26 15.18 -11.73 17.09
N CYS A 27 15.27 -11.52 18.41
CA CYS A 27 15.68 -12.55 19.36
C CYS A 27 14.49 -13.46 19.68
N GLN A 28 14.08 -14.29 18.72
CA GLN A 28 12.89 -15.14 18.81
C GLN A 28 12.91 -16.12 19.98
N ARG A 29 14.09 -16.46 20.54
CA ARG A 29 14.23 -17.33 21.70
C ARG A 29 14.13 -16.60 23.04
N LEU A 30 14.14 -15.27 23.03
CA LEU A 30 14.02 -14.45 24.23
C LEU A 30 12.60 -14.52 24.75
N GLU A 31 12.42 -15.19 25.88
CA GLU A 31 11.13 -15.56 26.47
C GLU A 31 11.05 -15.12 27.93
N GLY A 32 9.83 -15.08 28.47
CA GLY A 32 9.58 -14.72 29.86
C GLY A 32 9.44 -13.21 30.07
N THR A 33 9.93 -12.72 31.21
CA THR A 33 9.74 -11.32 31.63
C THR A 33 11.04 -10.52 31.52
N ILE A 34 10.92 -9.22 31.25
CA ILE A 34 12.04 -8.30 31.43
C ILE A 34 12.24 -8.09 32.93
N PRO A 35 13.49 -8.16 33.46
CA PRO A 35 13.74 -7.95 34.88
C PRO A 35 13.48 -6.50 35.29
N ASP A 36 12.92 -6.29 36.49
CA ASP A 36 12.63 -4.96 37.06
C ASP A 36 13.88 -4.06 37.16
N ASP A 37 15.07 -4.67 37.26
CA ASP A 37 16.36 -3.98 37.26
C ASP A 37 16.60 -3.13 36.00
N ILE A 38 15.86 -3.35 34.90
CA ILE A 38 15.92 -2.46 33.72
C ILE A 38 15.53 -1.02 34.06
N GLY A 39 14.67 -0.81 35.07
CA GLY A 39 14.30 0.52 35.54
C GLY A 39 15.44 1.31 36.19
N ARG A 40 16.58 0.66 36.50
CA ARG A 40 17.78 1.30 37.05
C ARG A 40 18.68 1.93 35.98
N LEU A 41 18.42 1.65 34.71
CA LEU A 41 19.25 2.11 33.60
C LEU A 41 18.92 3.56 33.23
N LEU A 42 19.41 4.50 34.04
CA LEU A 42 19.14 5.94 33.88
C LEU A 42 19.72 6.55 32.59
N SER A 43 20.69 5.87 31.95
CA SER A 43 21.26 6.29 30.67
C SER A 43 20.55 5.68 29.46
N LEU A 44 19.62 4.73 29.67
CA LEU A 44 18.99 4.00 28.58
C LEU A 44 18.03 4.91 27.82
N ARG A 45 18.28 5.06 26.52
CA ARG A 45 17.53 5.94 25.60
C ARG A 45 16.75 5.14 24.57
N ILE A 46 17.26 3.98 24.19
CA ILE A 46 16.67 3.14 23.14
C ILE A 46 16.52 1.71 23.67
N LEU A 47 15.30 1.18 23.58
CA LEU A 47 14.99 -0.21 23.90
C LEU A 47 14.22 -0.85 22.75
N LYS A 48 14.82 -1.86 22.10
CA LYS A 48 14.21 -2.60 20.99
C LYS A 48 14.07 -4.07 21.33
N LEU A 49 12.84 -4.55 21.33
CA LEU A 49 12.43 -5.90 21.73
C LEU A 49 11.40 -6.50 20.75
N SER A 50 11.41 -6.06 19.49
CA SER A 50 10.51 -6.60 18.46
C SER A 50 10.90 -8.02 18.04
N ASP A 51 9.90 -8.83 17.66
CA ASP A 51 10.04 -10.26 17.35
C ASP A 51 10.71 -11.06 18.49
N THR A 52 10.17 -10.88 19.69
CA THR A 52 10.54 -11.64 20.90
C THR A 52 9.33 -12.42 21.44
N ARG A 53 9.54 -13.27 22.45
CA ARG A 53 8.48 -14.00 23.18
C ARG A 53 8.33 -13.50 24.62
N ILE A 54 8.62 -12.21 24.83
CA ILE A 54 8.43 -11.57 26.13
C ILE A 54 6.94 -11.48 26.41
N CYS A 55 6.53 -11.83 27.63
CA CYS A 55 5.12 -11.82 28.05
C CYS A 55 4.77 -10.69 29.02
N TYR A 56 5.77 -10.00 29.59
CA TYR A 56 5.56 -8.91 30.56
C TYR A 56 6.67 -7.86 30.49
N ILE A 57 6.28 -6.60 30.63
CA ILE A 57 7.17 -5.43 30.66
C ILE A 57 6.99 -4.73 32.01
N PRO A 58 8.07 -4.61 32.82
CA PRO A 58 8.05 -3.88 34.07
C PRO A 58 8.10 -2.37 33.81
N ARG A 59 8.10 -1.57 34.89
CA ARG A 59 8.28 -0.12 34.78
C ARG A 59 9.65 0.22 34.18
N LEU A 60 9.62 0.78 32.98
CA LEU A 60 10.81 1.18 32.21
C LEU A 60 11.38 2.53 32.71
N PRO A 61 12.67 2.83 32.45
CA PRO A 61 13.27 4.09 32.89
C PRO A 61 12.76 5.31 32.11
N GLU A 62 12.56 6.44 32.79
CA GLU A 62 12.02 7.69 32.20
C GLU A 62 12.97 8.39 31.21
N SER A 63 14.22 7.91 31.11
CA SER A 63 15.24 8.35 30.16
C SER A 63 15.00 7.88 28.73
N LEU A 64 14.07 6.92 28.53
CA LEU A 64 13.77 6.37 27.21
C LEU A 64 13.21 7.43 26.26
N LEU A 65 13.74 7.41 25.04
CA LEU A 65 13.33 8.25 23.92
C LEU A 65 12.69 7.42 22.81
N SER A 66 13.11 6.17 22.62
CA SER A 66 12.56 5.26 21.62
C SER A 66 12.34 3.87 22.22
N LEU A 67 11.13 3.35 22.05
CA LEU A 67 10.70 2.06 22.56
C LEU A 67 9.99 1.26 21.47
N HIS A 68 10.57 0.12 21.11
CA HIS A 68 9.97 -0.82 20.16
C HIS A 68 9.74 -2.17 20.85
N ILE A 69 8.49 -2.61 20.86
CA ILE A 69 8.09 -3.87 21.47
C ILE A 69 7.20 -4.59 20.47
N GLY A 70 7.54 -5.84 20.15
CA GLY A 70 6.77 -6.70 19.27
C GLY A 70 6.82 -8.13 19.74
N THR A 71 5.68 -8.67 20.17
CA THR A 71 5.60 -10.02 20.74
C THR A 71 4.22 -10.61 20.58
N ASN A 72 4.20 -11.91 20.31
CA ASN A 72 2.98 -12.71 20.21
C ASN A 72 2.60 -13.37 21.53
N SER A 73 3.36 -13.11 22.60
CA SER A 73 3.23 -13.78 23.89
C SER A 73 2.73 -12.87 25.02
N MET A 74 2.62 -11.56 24.78
CA MET A 74 2.02 -10.64 25.75
C MET A 74 0.51 -10.85 25.83
N THR A 75 0.00 -10.95 27.05
CA THR A 75 -1.43 -11.13 27.33
C THR A 75 -2.14 -9.85 27.72
N GLU A 76 -1.41 -8.76 27.97
CA GLU A 76 -1.95 -7.46 28.37
C GLU A 76 -1.14 -6.31 27.74
N LEU A 77 -1.77 -5.15 27.56
CA LEU A 77 -1.08 -3.92 27.15
C LEU A 77 -0.27 -3.37 28.34
N PRO A 78 1.03 -3.04 28.15
CA PRO A 78 1.85 -2.50 29.23
C PRO A 78 1.41 -1.08 29.62
N ASP A 79 1.57 -0.72 30.90
CA ASP A 79 1.44 0.67 31.36
C ASP A 79 2.77 1.40 31.13
N LEU A 80 2.77 2.34 30.18
CA LEU A 80 3.92 3.15 29.81
C LEU A 80 3.75 4.63 30.22
N SER A 81 2.83 4.92 31.14
CA SER A 81 2.45 6.28 31.54
C SER A 81 3.59 7.11 32.14
N ASN A 82 4.70 6.49 32.55
CA ASN A 82 5.87 7.18 33.09
C ASN A 82 6.86 7.67 32.03
N LEU A 83 6.75 7.22 30.78
CA LEU A 83 7.70 7.53 29.70
C LEU A 83 7.43 8.89 29.04
N ILE A 84 7.31 9.95 29.84
CA ILE A 84 6.92 11.29 29.36
C ILE A 84 7.88 11.92 28.34
N ASN A 85 9.14 11.45 28.29
CA ASN A 85 10.16 11.92 27.35
C ASN A 85 10.20 11.12 26.04
N LEU A 86 9.35 10.10 25.90
CA LEU A 86 9.34 9.21 24.76
C LEU A 86 8.94 9.99 23.50
N ARG A 87 9.73 9.81 22.43
CA ARG A 87 9.51 10.42 21.12
C ARG A 87 8.99 9.42 20.11
N GLU A 88 9.35 8.15 20.28
CA GLU A 88 8.96 7.08 19.38
C GLU A 88 8.47 5.87 20.17
N LEU A 89 7.29 5.39 19.81
CA LEU A 89 6.68 4.21 20.39
C LEU A 89 6.16 3.30 19.28
N ASN A 90 6.68 2.07 19.24
CA ASN A 90 6.13 0.99 18.42
C ASN A 90 5.68 -0.16 19.32
N LEU A 91 4.39 -0.48 19.31
CA LEU A 91 3.80 -1.60 20.02
C LEU A 91 3.11 -2.54 19.04
N GLU A 92 3.62 -3.76 18.88
CA GLU A 92 3.06 -4.82 18.05
C GLU A 92 2.65 -6.01 18.92
N ILE A 93 1.36 -6.06 19.26
CA ILE A 93 0.74 -7.05 20.15
C ILE A 93 -0.52 -7.59 19.47
N PRO A 94 -0.39 -8.52 18.50
CA PRO A 94 -1.49 -8.93 17.65
C PRO A 94 -2.59 -9.69 18.42
N GLN A 95 -2.29 -10.37 19.52
CA GLN A 95 -3.30 -11.07 20.32
C GLN A 95 -3.08 -10.84 21.81
N VAL A 96 -4.09 -10.24 22.44
CA VAL A 96 -4.31 -10.29 23.88
C VAL A 96 -5.41 -11.33 24.05
N PRO A 97 -5.24 -12.45 24.78
CA PRO A 97 -6.34 -13.38 24.99
C PRO A 97 -7.51 -12.63 25.64
N GLU A 98 -8.69 -12.64 25.02
CA GLU A 98 -9.92 -12.49 25.80
C GLU A 98 -9.88 -13.56 26.89
N PHE A 99 -10.30 -13.24 28.11
CA PHE A 99 -10.31 -14.06 29.33
C PHE A 99 -9.13 -13.89 30.28
N CYS A 100 -9.34 -13.05 31.29
CA CYS A 100 -9.02 -13.31 32.71
C CYS A 100 -9.85 -12.36 33.61
N LEU A 101 -11.16 -12.60 33.75
CA LEU A 101 -11.88 -12.25 34.97
C LEU A 101 -12.56 -13.54 35.44
N GLY A 102 -12.10 -14.03 36.60
CA GLY A 102 -12.54 -15.28 37.18
C GLY A 102 -14.03 -15.31 37.47
N GLU A 103 -14.58 -16.52 37.43
CA GLU A 103 -15.81 -16.85 38.12
C GLU A 103 -15.62 -16.59 39.62
N GLU A 104 -16.48 -15.78 40.23
CA GLU A 104 -17.38 -16.16 41.34
C GLU A 104 -17.97 -14.92 42.06
N ASP A 105 -19.26 -15.05 42.40
CA ASP A 105 -20.06 -14.33 43.40
C ASP A 105 -20.52 -12.87 43.22
N SER A 106 -21.72 -12.79 42.63
CA SER A 106 -22.96 -12.26 43.24
C SER A 106 -23.07 -10.79 43.71
N THR A 107 -24.16 -10.18 43.19
CA THR A 107 -24.98 -9.09 43.73
C THR A 107 -24.62 -7.61 43.43
N PHE A 108 -25.60 -6.98 42.76
CA PHE A 108 -25.93 -5.54 42.71
C PHE A 108 -25.14 -4.59 41.79
N VAL A 109 -25.74 -4.36 40.60
CA VAL A 109 -26.06 -3.08 39.90
C VAL A 109 -25.10 -1.90 40.12
N ASP A 110 -24.45 -1.38 39.07
CA ASP A 110 -24.95 -0.25 38.26
C ASP A 110 -23.98 0.13 37.12
N THR A 111 -24.54 0.67 36.03
CA THR A 111 -23.93 1.40 34.90
C THR A 111 -22.39 1.40 34.74
N THR A 112 -21.87 0.67 33.75
CA THR A 112 -20.75 1.05 32.84
C THR A 112 -20.39 -0.11 31.91
N GLU A 113 -21.10 -0.24 30.79
CA GLU A 113 -20.68 -1.12 29.67
C GLU A 113 -19.39 -0.65 28.95
N LEU A 114 -18.65 0.32 29.50
CA LEU A 114 -17.41 0.86 28.95
C LEU A 114 -16.12 0.18 29.46
N ILE A 115 -16.19 -0.79 30.37
CA ILE A 115 -14.99 -1.42 30.99
C ILE A 115 -14.57 -2.73 30.28
N ARG A 116 -15.29 -3.20 29.26
CA ARG A 116 -15.02 -4.50 28.62
C ARG A 116 -13.92 -4.49 27.54
N HIS A 117 -13.25 -3.36 27.30
CA HIS A 117 -12.21 -3.28 26.27
C HIS A 117 -10.95 -2.56 26.78
N PRO A 118 -9.74 -3.13 26.55
CA PRO A 118 -8.50 -2.48 26.93
C PRO A 118 -8.29 -1.23 26.05
N SER A 119 -8.41 -0.04 26.65
CA SER A 119 -8.05 1.23 26.01
C SER A 119 -6.74 1.75 26.58
N PRO A 120 -5.73 2.08 25.75
CA PRO A 120 -4.44 2.57 26.22
C PRO A 120 -4.52 4.05 26.63
N TRP A 121 -5.19 4.34 27.75
CA TRP A 121 -5.42 5.70 28.27
C TRP A 121 -4.11 6.48 28.47
N TRP A 122 -3.01 5.79 28.74
CA TRP A 122 -1.71 6.39 29.04
C TRP A 122 -1.04 7.06 27.83
N ILE A 123 -1.47 6.75 26.61
CA ILE A 123 -0.91 7.35 25.38
C ILE A 123 -1.01 8.88 25.44
N GLY A 124 -2.11 9.42 25.97
CA GLY A 124 -2.32 10.86 26.13
C GLY A 124 -1.33 11.57 27.05
N ARG A 125 -0.60 10.82 27.90
CA ARG A 125 0.43 11.38 28.79
C ARG A 125 1.79 11.54 28.11
N LEU A 126 2.00 10.93 26.95
CA LEU A 126 3.26 10.95 26.22
C LEU A 126 3.37 12.22 25.37
N CYS A 127 3.38 13.39 26.02
CA CYS A 127 3.26 14.69 25.35
C CYS A 127 4.38 15.03 24.35
N ASN A 128 5.55 14.39 24.47
CA ASN A 128 6.68 14.57 23.56
C ASN A 128 6.72 13.54 22.41
N LEU A 129 5.69 12.71 22.28
CA LEU A 129 5.64 11.64 21.29
C LEU A 129 5.51 12.22 19.88
N GLU A 130 6.49 11.93 19.03
CA GLU A 130 6.55 12.37 17.63
C GLU A 130 6.03 11.29 16.67
N SER A 131 6.18 10.01 17.04
CA SER A 131 5.79 8.85 16.23
C SER A 131 5.17 7.75 17.08
N LEU A 132 3.96 7.32 16.73
CA LEU A 132 3.22 6.24 17.38
C LEU A 132 2.81 5.19 16.35
N LYS A 133 3.28 3.95 16.53
CA LYS A 133 2.78 2.77 15.84
C LYS A 133 2.16 1.82 16.86
N LEU A 134 0.90 1.46 16.64
CA LEU A 134 0.13 0.60 17.53
C LEU A 134 -0.55 -0.47 16.68
N SER A 135 -0.11 -1.71 16.81
CA SER A 135 -0.73 -2.89 16.22
C SER A 135 -1.30 -3.77 17.31
N CYS A 136 -2.60 -3.70 17.55
CA CYS A 136 -3.29 -4.44 18.61
C CYS A 136 -4.72 -4.79 18.20
N ASP A 137 -5.06 -6.08 18.16
CA ASP A 137 -6.37 -6.50 17.67
C ASP A 137 -7.49 -6.31 18.70
N ASN A 138 -7.18 -6.26 20.00
CA ASN A 138 -8.19 -6.11 21.07
C ASN A 138 -8.61 -4.67 21.38
N ILE A 139 -7.95 -3.67 20.79
CA ILE A 139 -8.30 -2.26 21.04
C ILE A 139 -9.54 -1.93 20.21
N SER A 140 -10.67 -1.71 20.88
CA SER A 140 -11.90 -1.24 20.24
C SER A 140 -12.06 0.28 20.29
N VAL A 141 -11.48 0.96 21.28
CA VAL A 141 -11.59 2.42 21.47
C VAL A 141 -10.24 3.01 21.86
N LEU A 142 -9.82 4.04 21.13
CA LEU A 142 -8.70 4.89 21.52
C LEU A 142 -9.19 6.02 22.41
N HIS A 143 -8.43 6.31 23.48
CA HIS A 143 -8.79 7.37 24.42
C HIS A 143 -8.70 8.76 23.75
N PRO A 144 -9.65 9.68 24.00
CA PRO A 144 -9.66 11.01 23.38
C PRO A 144 -8.40 11.85 23.58
N ASP A 145 -7.64 11.58 24.63
CA ASP A 145 -6.40 12.32 24.94
C ASP A 145 -5.31 12.17 23.86
N ILE A 146 -5.41 11.21 22.93
CA ILE A 146 -4.51 11.17 21.77
C ILE A 146 -4.57 12.47 20.95
N GLY A 147 -5.72 13.16 20.95
CA GLY A 147 -5.88 14.47 20.31
C GLY A 147 -5.11 15.61 20.97
N LEU A 148 -4.57 15.41 22.18
CA LEU A 148 -3.76 16.38 22.92
C LEU A 148 -2.26 16.30 22.58
N LEU A 149 -1.84 15.29 21.82
CA LEU A 149 -0.44 15.06 21.47
C LEU A 149 0.03 16.04 20.38
N SER A 150 0.43 17.24 20.79
CA SER A 150 0.79 18.35 19.88
C SER A 150 2.07 18.12 19.07
N GLU A 151 2.95 17.22 19.51
CA GLU A 151 4.20 16.89 18.81
C GLU A 151 4.05 15.70 17.86
N LEU A 152 2.90 15.01 17.87
CA LEU A 152 2.70 13.78 17.12
C LEU A 152 2.62 14.07 15.63
N LYS A 153 3.60 13.57 14.87
CA LYS A 153 3.72 13.75 13.42
C LYS A 153 3.31 12.51 12.64
N ARG A 154 3.50 11.31 13.20
CA ARG A 154 3.12 10.05 12.57
C ARG A 154 2.27 9.20 13.50
N LEU A 155 1.16 8.70 12.97
CA LEU A 155 0.27 7.79 13.66
C LEU A 155 -0.06 6.60 12.75
N GLU A 156 0.34 5.42 13.17
CA GLU A 156 0.00 4.16 12.51
C GLU A 156 -0.82 3.29 13.46
N LEU A 157 -2.04 2.95 13.04
CA LEU A 157 -2.98 2.14 13.80
C LEU A 157 -3.30 0.88 13.01
N VAL A 158 -2.88 -0.28 13.50
CA VAL A 158 -3.17 -1.59 12.92
C VAL A 158 -4.00 -2.39 13.92
N CYS A 159 -5.28 -2.06 14.00
CA CYS A 159 -6.19 -2.58 15.02
C CYS A 159 -7.43 -3.18 14.34
N LEU A 160 -7.54 -4.50 14.31
CA LEU A 160 -8.60 -5.18 13.54
C LEU A 160 -10.02 -4.89 14.05
N ASN A 161 -10.18 -4.65 15.36
CA ASN A 161 -11.48 -4.43 16.02
C ASN A 161 -11.73 -2.98 16.46
N LEU A 162 -10.93 -2.01 15.99
CA LEU A 162 -11.11 -0.59 16.33
C LEU A 162 -12.48 -0.12 15.81
N GLN A 163 -13.33 0.34 16.73
CA GLN A 163 -14.70 0.81 16.48
C GLN A 163 -14.78 2.31 16.36
N PHE A 164 -14.09 3.05 17.22
CA PHE A 164 -14.19 4.51 17.28
C PHE A 164 -12.80 5.14 17.18
N LEU A 165 -12.68 6.15 16.31
CA LEU A 165 -11.49 6.99 16.24
C LEU A 165 -11.80 8.35 16.91
N PRO A 166 -11.11 8.71 18.00
CA PRO A 166 -11.27 10.03 18.59
C PRO A 166 -10.70 11.11 17.67
N ARG A 167 -10.92 12.38 18.02
CA ARG A 167 -10.31 13.50 17.32
C ARG A 167 -8.79 13.40 17.39
N LEU A 168 -8.15 13.30 16.23
CA LEU A 168 -6.70 13.19 16.10
C LEU A 168 -6.00 14.55 16.25
N PRO A 169 -4.71 14.59 16.63
CA PRO A 169 -3.98 15.85 16.78
C PRO A 169 -3.70 16.52 15.43
N SER A 170 -3.81 17.84 15.35
CA SER A 170 -3.64 18.61 14.09
C SER A 170 -2.20 18.67 13.58
N SER A 171 -1.22 18.24 14.38
CA SER A 171 0.20 18.17 14.05
C SER A 171 0.58 17.01 13.12
N LEU A 172 -0.36 16.09 12.86
CA LEU A 172 -0.11 14.90 12.07
C LEU A 172 0.27 15.24 10.62
N LEU A 173 1.38 14.65 10.18
CA LEU A 173 1.88 14.69 8.81
C LEU A 173 1.59 13.37 8.08
N CYS A 174 1.53 12.25 8.81
CA CYS A 174 1.30 10.91 8.28
C CYS A 174 0.30 10.16 9.15
N LEU A 175 -0.76 9.62 8.54
CA LEU A 175 -1.79 8.83 9.19
C LEU A 175 -2.01 7.54 8.41
N LEU A 176 -1.74 6.40 9.05
CA LEU A 176 -2.07 5.08 8.54
C LEU A 176 -3.08 4.42 9.46
N ILE A 177 -4.23 4.03 8.91
CA ILE A 177 -5.27 3.28 9.63
C ILE A 177 -5.50 1.98 8.89
N LYS A 178 -5.29 0.86 9.57
CA LYS A 178 -5.64 -0.48 9.12
C LYS A 178 -6.60 -1.09 10.14
N SER A 179 -7.88 -1.05 9.82
CA SER A 179 -8.97 -1.68 10.60
C SER A 179 -9.74 -2.63 9.70
N SER A 180 -10.32 -3.68 10.25
CA SER A 180 -10.94 -4.70 9.39
C SER A 180 -12.45 -4.60 9.34
N ARG A 181 -13.13 -4.55 10.50
CA ARG A 181 -14.54 -4.96 10.56
C ARG A 181 -15.48 -4.01 11.29
N SER A 182 -14.98 -3.10 12.12
CA SER A 182 -15.81 -2.50 13.17
C SER A 182 -15.76 -0.99 13.26
N LEU A 183 -14.87 -0.33 12.50
CA LEU A 183 -14.74 1.13 12.57
C LEU A 183 -16.06 1.78 12.15
N GLU A 184 -16.50 2.79 12.89
CA GLU A 184 -17.65 3.60 12.54
C GLU A 184 -17.61 4.01 11.07
N SER A 185 -18.80 4.14 10.50
CA SER A 185 -19.00 4.32 9.07
C SER A 185 -18.37 5.59 8.51
N SER A 186 -17.95 6.55 9.33
CA SER A 186 -17.26 7.74 8.89
C SER A 186 -16.12 8.19 9.80
N ILE A 187 -15.10 8.79 9.18
CA ILE A 187 -13.97 9.43 9.87
C ILE A 187 -13.99 10.92 9.54
N ASP A 188 -13.84 11.78 10.55
CA ASP A 188 -13.66 13.22 10.38
C ASP A 188 -12.17 13.60 10.45
N LEU A 189 -11.62 14.04 9.32
CA LEU A 189 -10.23 14.49 9.18
C LEU A 189 -10.10 16.01 9.03
N SER A 190 -11.18 16.77 9.24
CA SER A 190 -11.26 18.21 8.93
C SER A 190 -10.22 19.07 9.66
N ASN A 191 -9.65 18.59 10.76
CA ASN A 191 -8.65 19.31 11.54
C ASN A 191 -7.19 19.01 11.14
N LEU A 192 -6.94 18.03 10.26
CA LEU A 192 -5.60 17.55 9.92
C LEU A 192 -4.97 18.31 8.74
N LYS A 193 -4.94 19.65 8.82
CA LYS A 193 -4.53 20.49 7.68
C LYS A 193 -3.07 20.33 7.25
N GLU A 194 -2.21 19.85 8.15
CA GLU A 194 -0.79 19.59 7.86
C GLU A 194 -0.54 18.20 7.25
N LEU A 195 -1.58 17.37 7.11
CA LEU A 195 -1.45 15.99 6.66
C LEU A 195 -0.89 15.93 5.24
N SER A 196 0.21 15.20 5.09
CA SER A 196 0.90 14.97 3.82
C SER A 196 0.66 13.57 3.26
N GLU A 197 0.36 12.60 4.13
CA GLU A 197 0.17 11.21 3.77
C GLU A 197 -1.00 10.61 4.55
N LEU A 198 -1.97 10.07 3.82
CA LEU A 198 -3.13 9.38 4.37
C LEU A 198 -3.26 8.01 3.75
N ARG A 199 -3.16 6.96 4.58
CA ARG A 199 -3.45 5.59 4.17
C ARG A 199 -4.56 5.00 5.02
N ILE A 200 -5.63 4.52 4.39
CA ILE A 200 -6.75 3.90 5.07
C ILE A 200 -7.02 2.55 4.41
N TYR A 201 -6.90 1.48 5.20
CA TYR A 201 -7.24 0.12 4.84
C TYR A 201 -8.40 -0.32 5.75
N SER A 202 -9.64 -0.25 5.26
CA SER A 202 -10.79 -0.66 6.09
C SER A 202 -12.05 -1.01 5.32
N SER A 203 -12.65 -2.16 5.67
CA SER A 203 -13.89 -2.62 5.02
C SER A 203 -15.18 -2.02 5.57
N ALA A 204 -15.12 -1.30 6.70
CA ALA A 204 -16.30 -0.75 7.37
C ALA A 204 -16.61 0.71 7.00
N ILE A 205 -15.63 1.46 6.47
CA ILE A 205 -15.80 2.89 6.22
C ILE A 205 -16.66 3.12 4.98
N THR A 206 -17.73 3.90 5.16
CA THR A 206 -18.65 4.33 4.10
C THR A 206 -18.30 5.71 3.52
N GLY A 207 -17.52 6.51 4.23
CA GLY A 207 -17.12 7.85 3.79
C GLY A 207 -16.01 8.47 4.64
N VAL A 208 -15.21 9.33 4.01
CA VAL A 208 -14.14 10.09 4.67
C VAL A 208 -14.52 11.58 4.63
N HIS A 209 -14.91 12.14 5.76
CA HIS A 209 -15.29 13.55 5.88
C HIS A 209 -14.06 14.43 6.10
N GLY A 210 -14.09 15.65 5.53
CA GLY A 210 -13.00 16.62 5.63
C GLY A 210 -11.81 16.35 4.72
N LEU A 211 -11.89 15.33 3.85
CA LEU A 211 -10.83 15.00 2.87
C LEU A 211 -10.59 16.16 1.88
N ASP A 212 -11.64 16.92 1.56
CA ASP A 212 -11.64 18.08 0.68
C ASP A 212 -10.85 19.28 1.25
N GLY A 213 -10.58 19.31 2.55
CA GLY A 213 -9.81 20.35 3.24
C GLY A 213 -8.31 20.07 3.38
N LEU A 214 -7.82 18.90 2.94
CA LEU A 214 -6.42 18.47 3.14
C LEU A 214 -5.46 19.00 2.07
N GLU A 215 -5.34 20.32 1.94
CA GLU A 215 -4.56 20.99 0.86
C GLU A 215 -3.07 20.60 0.79
N ASN A 216 -2.51 20.06 1.88
CA ASN A 216 -1.12 19.61 1.98
C ASN A 216 -0.89 18.15 1.58
N LEU A 217 -1.95 17.40 1.29
CA LEU A 217 -1.88 15.97 1.00
C LEU A 217 -1.10 15.69 -0.29
N GLN A 218 -0.13 14.78 -0.20
CA GLN A 218 0.75 14.34 -1.29
C GLN A 218 0.47 12.90 -1.68
N THR A 219 0.15 12.04 -0.72
CA THR A 219 -0.18 10.64 -0.95
C THR A 219 -1.52 10.30 -0.30
N LEU A 220 -2.45 9.76 -1.10
CA LEU A 220 -3.74 9.25 -0.65
C LEU A 220 -3.88 7.79 -1.09
N ASP A 221 -3.97 6.90 -0.12
CA ASP A 221 -4.12 5.46 -0.33
C ASP A 221 -5.37 4.96 0.39
N LEU A 222 -6.39 4.57 -0.37
CA LEU A 222 -7.67 4.10 0.15
C LEU A 222 -7.91 2.68 -0.34
N GLN A 223 -7.89 1.74 0.60
CA GLN A 223 -7.88 0.32 0.32
C GLN A 223 -8.99 -0.39 1.09
N ALA A 224 -9.60 -1.37 0.42
CA ALA A 224 -10.67 -2.21 0.96
C ALA A 224 -11.91 -1.43 1.43
N LEU A 225 -12.17 -0.21 0.95
CA LEU A 225 -13.34 0.60 1.34
C LEU A 225 -14.62 0.07 0.67
N ASN A 226 -15.05 -1.12 1.08
CA ASN A 226 -16.12 -1.88 0.41
C ASN A 226 -17.47 -1.15 0.36
N ALA A 227 -17.76 -0.28 1.33
CA ALA A 227 -19.02 0.45 1.38
C ALA A 227 -18.95 1.86 0.75
N LEU A 228 -17.78 2.28 0.27
CA LEU A 228 -17.59 3.59 -0.36
C LEU A 228 -18.15 3.56 -1.79
N GLU A 229 -19.30 4.20 -2.00
CA GLU A 229 -19.92 4.28 -3.34
C GLU A 229 -19.32 5.39 -4.22
N ARG A 230 -18.86 6.49 -3.59
CA ARG A 230 -18.31 7.68 -4.27
C ARG A 230 -17.22 8.31 -3.43
N LEU A 231 -16.18 8.80 -4.09
CA LEU A 231 -15.19 9.66 -3.45
C LEU A 231 -15.77 11.05 -3.16
N PRO A 232 -15.33 11.72 -2.08
CA PRO A 232 -15.60 13.14 -1.88
C PRO A 232 -14.90 13.96 -2.98
N ASP A 233 -15.24 15.26 -3.06
CA ASP A 233 -14.56 16.14 -4.01
C ASP A 233 -13.09 16.32 -3.64
N LEU A 234 -12.19 15.98 -4.57
CA LEU A 234 -10.73 16.04 -4.39
C LEU A 234 -10.12 17.26 -5.09
N SER A 235 -10.95 18.15 -5.67
CA SER A 235 -10.51 19.29 -6.48
C SER A 235 -9.55 20.26 -5.75
N ASN A 236 -9.62 20.32 -4.43
CA ASN A 236 -8.74 21.16 -3.60
C ASN A 236 -7.36 20.55 -3.32
N LEU A 237 -7.14 19.25 -3.59
CA LEU A 237 -5.90 18.53 -3.29
C LEU A 237 -4.79 18.81 -4.33
N LYS A 238 -4.42 20.07 -4.47
CA LYS A 238 -3.50 20.56 -5.51
C LYS A 238 -2.06 20.06 -5.37
N LYS A 239 -1.69 19.51 -4.22
CA LYS A 239 -0.37 18.93 -3.94
C LYS A 239 -0.33 17.41 -4.07
N LEU A 240 -1.47 16.76 -4.37
CA LEU A 240 -1.57 15.32 -4.45
C LEU A 240 -0.73 14.79 -5.63
N ASN A 241 0.25 13.95 -5.31
CA ASN A 241 1.17 13.32 -6.26
C ASN A 241 0.76 11.88 -6.52
N GLU A 242 0.22 11.19 -5.52
CA GLU A 242 -0.05 9.75 -5.56
C GLU A 242 -1.48 9.47 -5.07
N LEU A 243 -2.25 8.76 -5.89
CA LEU A 243 -3.60 8.30 -5.56
C LEU A 243 -3.70 6.80 -5.83
N HIS A 244 -3.87 6.04 -4.76
CA HIS A 244 -4.07 4.60 -4.80
C HIS A 244 -5.47 4.29 -4.29
N LEU A 245 -6.27 3.63 -5.12
CA LEU A 245 -7.59 3.13 -4.77
C LEU A 245 -7.59 1.63 -5.03
N GLY A 246 -7.85 0.82 -4.03
CA GLY A 246 -7.90 -0.63 -4.24
C GLY A 246 -8.92 -1.36 -3.40
N HIS A 247 -9.44 -2.47 -3.93
CA HIS A 247 -10.46 -3.30 -3.26
C HIS A 247 -11.70 -2.50 -2.82
N CYS A 248 -12.06 -1.42 -3.51
CA CYS A 248 -13.26 -0.63 -3.22
C CYS A 248 -14.43 -1.15 -4.05
N HIS A 249 -15.03 -2.26 -3.61
CA HIS A 249 -15.96 -3.03 -4.45
C HIS A 249 -17.25 -2.29 -4.84
N ASN A 250 -17.73 -1.32 -4.05
CA ASN A 250 -18.95 -0.56 -4.39
C ASN A 250 -18.66 0.79 -5.06
N LEU A 251 -17.41 1.15 -5.31
CA LEU A 251 -17.06 2.44 -5.89
C LEU A 251 -17.44 2.48 -7.37
N VAL A 252 -18.44 3.31 -7.70
CA VAL A 252 -19.02 3.38 -9.06
C VAL A 252 -18.39 4.50 -9.88
N ASP A 253 -17.95 5.58 -9.24
CA ASP A 253 -17.48 6.79 -9.92
C ASP A 253 -16.27 7.41 -9.21
N ILE A 254 -15.31 7.89 -10.02
CA ILE A 254 -14.07 8.55 -9.60
C ILE A 254 -13.88 9.92 -10.29
N ARG A 255 -14.94 10.54 -10.81
CA ARG A 255 -14.89 11.88 -11.44
C ARG A 255 -14.21 12.98 -10.61
N SER A 256 -14.16 12.84 -9.28
CA SER A 256 -13.48 13.78 -8.40
C SER A 256 -11.98 13.94 -8.69
N ILE A 257 -11.35 12.98 -9.40
CA ILE A 257 -9.93 13.06 -9.75
C ILE A 257 -9.61 14.05 -10.89
N GLN A 258 -10.62 14.53 -11.63
CA GLN A 258 -10.42 15.39 -12.81
C GLN A 258 -9.72 16.72 -12.49
N GLY A 259 -9.81 17.19 -11.24
CA GLY A 259 -9.15 18.41 -10.76
C GLY A 259 -7.68 18.24 -10.37
N LEU A 260 -7.15 17.00 -10.33
CA LEU A 260 -5.84 16.67 -9.77
C LEU A 260 -4.67 16.88 -10.75
N GLY A 261 -4.51 18.08 -11.29
CA GLY A 261 -3.49 18.37 -12.32
C GLY A 261 -2.02 18.18 -11.90
N HIS A 262 -1.75 17.88 -10.62
CA HIS A 262 -0.42 17.57 -10.09
C HIS A 262 -0.13 16.08 -9.92
N LEU A 263 -1.13 15.22 -10.11
CA LEU A 263 -1.04 13.78 -9.91
C LEU A 263 0.03 13.17 -10.82
N ARG A 264 0.86 12.30 -10.25
CA ARG A 264 1.94 11.56 -10.93
C ARG A 264 1.63 10.08 -11.03
N ILE A 265 1.06 9.50 -9.98
CA ILE A 265 0.72 8.08 -9.91
C ILE A 265 -0.78 7.96 -9.66
N LEU A 266 -1.46 7.24 -10.54
CA LEU A 266 -2.84 6.82 -10.37
C LEU A 266 -2.91 5.30 -10.45
N GLU A 267 -3.32 4.68 -9.35
CA GLU A 267 -3.48 3.24 -9.26
C GLU A 267 -4.91 2.88 -8.84
N LEU A 268 -5.58 2.10 -9.68
CA LEU A 268 -6.90 1.55 -9.45
C LEU A 268 -6.81 0.02 -9.48
N ILE A 269 -7.05 -0.65 -8.35
CA ILE A 269 -6.99 -2.11 -8.22
C ILE A 269 -8.33 -2.65 -7.74
N GLU A 270 -8.88 -3.66 -8.40
CA GLU A 270 -10.08 -4.37 -7.96
C GLU A 270 -11.28 -3.42 -7.67
N ILE A 271 -11.46 -2.41 -8.54
CA ILE A 271 -12.63 -1.51 -8.50
C ILE A 271 -13.73 -2.12 -9.36
N VAL A 272 -14.45 -3.07 -8.78
CA VAL A 272 -15.34 -3.98 -9.54
C VAL A 272 -16.49 -3.25 -10.24
N GLN A 273 -17.06 -2.19 -9.64
CA GLN A 273 -18.21 -1.45 -10.19
C GLN A 273 -17.83 -0.31 -11.15
N LEU A 274 -16.54 -0.07 -11.38
CA LEU A 274 -16.10 1.02 -12.26
C LEU A 274 -16.31 0.63 -13.73
N GLU A 275 -17.36 1.18 -14.34
CA GLU A 275 -17.69 0.92 -15.75
C GLU A 275 -16.83 1.72 -16.74
N ARG A 276 -16.40 2.92 -16.34
CA ARG A 276 -15.70 3.91 -17.19
C ARG A 276 -14.71 4.73 -16.40
N VAL A 277 -13.54 4.98 -16.97
CA VAL A 277 -12.57 5.95 -16.44
C VAL A 277 -13.01 7.37 -16.83
N PRO A 278 -13.00 8.35 -15.90
CA PRO A 278 -13.29 9.75 -16.22
C PRO A 278 -12.25 10.31 -17.20
N ASP A 279 -12.56 11.47 -17.80
CA ASP A 279 -11.57 12.16 -18.64
C ASP A 279 -10.31 12.51 -17.83
N LEU A 280 -9.16 12.01 -18.27
CA LEU A 280 -7.86 12.20 -17.63
C LEU A 280 -7.05 13.34 -18.27
N SER A 281 -7.61 14.08 -19.22
CA SER A 281 -6.91 15.12 -20.00
C SER A 281 -6.25 16.23 -19.17
N ASN A 282 -6.76 16.47 -17.97
CA ASN A 282 -6.19 17.45 -17.02
C ASN A 282 -4.97 16.93 -16.26
N LEU A 283 -4.72 15.61 -16.23
CA LEU A 283 -3.64 14.97 -15.46
C LEU A 283 -2.30 15.03 -16.21
N LYS A 284 -1.89 16.22 -16.64
CA LYS A 284 -0.73 16.44 -17.52
C LYS A 284 0.60 16.02 -16.90
N LYS A 285 0.68 15.86 -15.57
CA LYS A 285 1.88 15.40 -14.86
C LYS A 285 1.89 13.91 -14.57
N LEU A 286 0.86 13.17 -14.97
CA LEU A 286 0.75 11.74 -14.74
C LEU A 286 1.91 11.01 -15.42
N THR A 287 2.64 10.23 -14.65
CA THR A 287 3.78 9.40 -15.10
C THR A 287 3.44 7.93 -15.09
N GLU A 288 2.55 7.49 -14.21
CA GLU A 288 2.20 6.08 -14.02
C GLU A 288 0.68 5.92 -13.89
N LEU A 289 0.11 5.04 -14.71
CA LEU A 289 -1.30 4.66 -14.67
C LEU A 289 -1.41 3.15 -14.58
N HIS A 290 -2.00 2.66 -13.49
CA HIS A 290 -2.23 1.24 -13.24
C HIS A 290 -3.74 0.99 -13.11
N LEU A 291 -4.27 0.13 -13.97
CA LEU A 291 -5.66 -0.34 -13.92
C LEU A 291 -5.63 -1.87 -13.81
N ARG A 292 -5.92 -2.42 -12.64
CA ARG A 292 -5.90 -3.86 -12.38
C ARG A 292 -7.23 -4.35 -11.85
N GLN A 293 -7.73 -5.49 -12.34
CA GLN A 293 -8.91 -6.17 -11.80
C GLN A 293 -10.19 -5.30 -11.76
N CYS A 294 -10.28 -4.28 -12.61
CA CYS A 294 -11.51 -3.49 -12.79
C CYS A 294 -12.46 -4.26 -13.72
N HIS A 295 -13.15 -5.26 -13.17
CA HIS A 295 -13.87 -6.27 -13.96
C HIS A 295 -15.00 -5.72 -14.83
N ASN A 296 -15.69 -4.64 -14.42
CA ASN A 296 -16.76 -4.04 -15.21
C ASN A 296 -16.29 -2.92 -16.15
N LEU A 297 -14.98 -2.63 -16.22
CA LEU A 297 -14.47 -1.54 -17.06
C LEU A 297 -14.63 -1.89 -18.54
N THR A 298 -15.49 -1.14 -19.24
CA THR A 298 -15.83 -1.38 -20.66
C THR A 298 -15.08 -0.47 -21.62
N GLU A 299 -14.84 0.79 -21.22
CA GLU A 299 -14.19 1.78 -22.07
C GLU A 299 -13.22 2.67 -21.28
N ILE A 300 -12.12 3.02 -21.95
CA ILE A 300 -11.28 4.17 -21.63
C ILE A 300 -11.46 5.14 -22.78
N ARG A 301 -11.87 6.38 -22.51
CA ARG A 301 -12.31 7.32 -23.56
C ARG A 301 -11.16 7.93 -24.35
N SER A 302 -10.15 8.44 -23.64
CA SER A 302 -9.03 9.16 -24.25
C SER A 302 -7.83 9.16 -23.32
N PHE A 303 -6.63 9.18 -23.91
CA PHE A 303 -5.37 9.47 -23.23
C PHE A 303 -4.78 10.84 -23.65
N GLU A 304 -5.58 11.66 -24.32
CA GLU A 304 -5.19 13.01 -24.74
C GLU A 304 -4.66 13.82 -23.54
N GLY A 305 -3.55 14.52 -23.72
CA GLY A 305 -2.94 15.35 -22.67
C GLY A 305 -2.02 14.59 -21.69
N LEU A 306 -1.95 13.25 -21.72
CA LEU A 306 -1.06 12.44 -20.89
C LEU A 306 0.38 12.34 -21.45
N GLU A 307 0.95 13.46 -21.91
CA GLU A 307 2.25 13.50 -22.60
C GLU A 307 3.46 13.09 -21.73
N ASN A 308 3.28 13.03 -20.40
CA ASN A 308 4.31 12.64 -19.45
C ASN A 308 4.22 11.19 -18.98
N LEU A 309 3.21 10.43 -19.44
CA LEU A 309 3.02 9.05 -19.04
C LEU A 309 4.21 8.21 -19.49
N LYS A 310 4.81 7.48 -18.55
CA LYS A 310 5.96 6.58 -18.75
C LYS A 310 5.57 5.13 -18.61
N MET A 311 4.63 4.82 -17.73
CA MET A 311 4.13 3.47 -17.48
C MET A 311 2.62 3.42 -17.61
N LEU A 312 2.16 2.48 -18.44
CA LEU A 312 0.76 2.09 -18.54
C LEU A 312 0.64 0.60 -18.25
N GLU A 313 -0.02 0.26 -17.15
CA GLU A 313 -0.31 -1.12 -16.76
C GLU A 313 -1.81 -1.38 -16.78
N LEU A 314 -2.22 -2.39 -17.53
CA LEU A 314 -3.60 -2.82 -17.70
C LEU A 314 -3.68 -4.33 -17.40
N GLY A 315 -4.27 -4.71 -16.29
CA GLY A 315 -4.32 -6.08 -15.82
C GLY A 315 -5.75 -6.55 -15.56
N GLU A 316 -6.13 -7.74 -16.04
CA GLU A 316 -7.41 -8.38 -15.70
C GLU A 316 -8.63 -7.49 -15.96
N LEU A 317 -8.71 -6.94 -17.19
CA LEU A 317 -9.82 -6.12 -17.68
C LEU A 317 -10.65 -6.94 -18.69
N PRO A 318 -11.56 -7.82 -18.23
CA PRO A 318 -12.21 -8.82 -19.09
C PRO A 318 -13.20 -8.24 -20.09
N LEU A 319 -13.78 -7.06 -19.83
CA LEU A 319 -14.77 -6.42 -20.71
C LEU A 319 -14.19 -5.33 -21.63
N LEU A 320 -12.90 -5.01 -21.51
CA LEU A 320 -12.28 -3.94 -22.29
C LEU A 320 -11.99 -4.44 -23.71
N GLU A 321 -12.77 -3.96 -24.69
CA GLU A 321 -12.66 -4.38 -26.09
C GLU A 321 -11.58 -3.61 -26.89
N GLY A 322 -11.31 -2.37 -26.51
CA GLY A 322 -10.40 -1.49 -27.24
C GLY A 322 -9.71 -0.46 -26.36
N LEU A 323 -8.50 -0.09 -26.73
CA LEU A 323 -7.78 1.04 -26.14
C LEU A 323 -7.87 2.29 -27.01
N PRO A 324 -7.86 3.50 -26.41
CA PRO A 324 -7.60 4.73 -27.14
C PRO A 324 -6.28 4.68 -27.93
N ASP A 325 -6.16 5.55 -28.93
CA ASP A 325 -4.90 5.74 -29.65
C ASP A 325 -3.81 6.16 -28.67
N LEU A 326 -2.71 5.40 -28.64
CA LEU A 326 -1.58 5.62 -27.75
C LEU A 326 -0.57 6.64 -28.30
N SER A 327 -0.82 7.25 -29.47
CA SER A 327 0.10 8.18 -30.14
C SER A 327 0.41 9.45 -29.33
N ASP A 328 -0.48 9.86 -28.43
CA ASP A 328 -0.27 11.01 -27.54
C ASP A 328 0.75 10.71 -26.42
N LEU A 329 1.01 9.44 -26.14
CA LEU A 329 1.87 8.99 -25.04
C LEU A 329 3.36 9.03 -25.43
N LYS A 330 3.84 10.22 -25.77
CA LYS A 330 5.18 10.45 -26.34
C LYS A 330 6.34 10.00 -25.44
N LYS A 331 6.14 9.86 -24.14
CA LYS A 331 7.16 9.44 -23.16
C LYS A 331 6.93 8.02 -22.61
N LEU A 332 6.00 7.25 -23.18
CA LEU A 332 5.67 5.91 -22.71
C LEU A 332 6.86 4.97 -22.92
N THR A 333 7.50 4.57 -21.83
CA THR A 333 8.63 3.63 -21.85
C THR A 333 8.20 2.19 -21.60
N LYS A 334 7.11 1.98 -20.85
CA LYS A 334 6.62 0.66 -20.50
C LYS A 334 5.12 0.53 -20.71
N LEU A 335 4.72 -0.49 -21.46
CA LEU A 335 3.33 -0.89 -21.67
C LEU A 335 3.18 -2.36 -21.25
N ASP A 336 2.36 -2.60 -20.22
CA ASP A 336 2.10 -3.94 -19.70
C ASP A 336 0.60 -4.21 -19.75
N VAL A 337 0.19 -5.19 -20.58
CA VAL A 337 -1.21 -5.56 -20.78
C VAL A 337 -1.38 -7.05 -20.47
N ARG A 338 -2.06 -7.37 -19.37
CA ARG A 338 -2.20 -8.75 -18.88
C ARG A 338 -3.66 -9.14 -18.71
N GLN A 339 -4.02 -10.34 -19.15
CA GLN A 339 -5.35 -10.93 -18.97
C GLN A 339 -6.50 -10.00 -19.41
N CYS A 340 -6.27 -9.14 -20.41
CA CYS A 340 -7.32 -8.38 -21.07
C CYS A 340 -7.91 -9.23 -22.20
N HIS A 341 -8.75 -10.20 -21.83
CA HIS A 341 -9.16 -11.29 -22.72
C HIS A 341 -9.93 -10.82 -23.96
N HIS A 342 -10.69 -9.72 -23.87
CA HIS A 342 -11.53 -9.19 -24.95
C HIS A 342 -10.87 -8.06 -25.75
N LEU A 343 -9.67 -7.64 -25.38
CA LEU A 343 -8.99 -6.55 -26.07
C LEU A 343 -8.65 -6.99 -27.50
N VAL A 344 -9.24 -6.32 -28.50
CA VAL A 344 -9.11 -6.70 -29.92
C VAL A 344 -7.93 -6.02 -30.59
N LYS A 345 -7.63 -4.78 -30.21
CA LYS A 345 -6.64 -3.96 -30.90
C LYS A 345 -5.88 -3.02 -29.98
N ILE A 346 -4.61 -2.83 -30.29
CA ILE A 346 -3.77 -1.76 -29.76
C ILE A 346 -3.29 -0.91 -30.93
N GLN A 347 -3.51 0.39 -30.86
CA GLN A 347 -3.18 1.33 -31.95
C GLN A 347 -2.36 2.50 -31.42
N GLY A 348 -1.48 3.03 -32.27
CA GLY A 348 -0.72 4.24 -32.00
C GLY A 348 0.76 4.16 -32.38
N ARG A 349 1.41 5.32 -32.36
CA ARG A 349 2.84 5.46 -32.65
C ARG A 349 3.65 5.52 -31.36
N LEU A 350 4.32 4.42 -31.03
CA LEU A 350 4.99 4.19 -29.75
C LEU A 350 6.52 4.32 -29.86
N ASP A 351 7.00 5.45 -30.38
CA ASP A 351 8.41 5.67 -30.71
C ASP A 351 9.34 5.56 -29.46
N SER A 352 8.85 5.90 -28.27
CA SER A 352 9.61 5.90 -27.01
C SER A 352 9.54 4.60 -26.19
N LEU A 353 8.73 3.64 -26.63
CA LEU A 353 8.50 2.41 -25.87
C LEU A 353 9.76 1.55 -25.84
N GLU A 354 10.18 1.18 -24.63
CA GLU A 354 11.33 0.34 -24.36
C GLU A 354 10.92 -1.09 -23.98
N ASP A 355 9.87 -1.22 -23.18
CA ASP A 355 9.38 -2.50 -22.67
C ASP A 355 7.90 -2.71 -23.03
N LEU A 356 7.62 -3.75 -23.82
CA LEU A 356 6.26 -4.17 -24.18
C LEU A 356 5.99 -5.59 -23.65
N CYS A 357 5.05 -5.70 -22.72
CA CYS A 357 4.58 -6.98 -22.19
C CYS A 357 3.10 -7.15 -22.49
N ILE A 358 2.74 -8.23 -23.19
CA ILE A 358 1.36 -8.64 -23.44
C ILE A 358 1.21 -10.11 -23.05
N TYR A 359 0.33 -10.39 -22.09
CA TYR A 359 0.14 -11.72 -21.54
C TYR A 359 -1.34 -12.08 -21.45
N GLY A 360 -1.79 -13.15 -22.11
CA GLY A 360 -3.17 -13.64 -21.97
C GLY A 360 -4.25 -12.81 -22.64
N CYS A 361 -3.89 -11.94 -23.59
CA CYS A 361 -4.84 -11.19 -24.42
C CYS A 361 -5.32 -12.05 -25.60
N ARG A 362 -6.29 -12.94 -25.33
CA ARG A 362 -6.68 -13.99 -26.28
C ARG A 362 -7.35 -13.47 -27.56
N SER A 363 -8.15 -12.41 -27.46
CA SER A 363 -8.85 -11.81 -28.60
C SER A 363 -8.07 -10.75 -29.34
N LEU A 364 -6.81 -10.49 -28.98
CA LEU A 364 -5.99 -9.47 -29.62
C LEU A 364 -5.62 -9.89 -31.04
N VAL A 365 -6.08 -9.11 -32.02
CA VAL A 365 -5.87 -9.35 -33.45
C VAL A 365 -4.90 -8.32 -34.04
N GLU A 366 -5.04 -7.05 -33.65
CA GLU A 366 -4.27 -5.96 -34.23
C GLU A 366 -3.28 -5.35 -33.22
N MET A 367 -2.05 -5.17 -33.68
CA MET A 367 -0.97 -4.51 -32.96
C MET A 367 -0.38 -3.37 -33.80
N PRO A 368 0.24 -2.35 -33.18
CA PRO A 368 0.96 -1.34 -33.93
C PRO A 368 2.04 -1.98 -34.81
N ALA A 369 2.23 -1.45 -36.01
CA ALA A 369 3.25 -1.92 -36.92
C ALA A 369 4.63 -1.88 -36.24
N PRO A 370 5.57 -2.78 -36.58
CA PRO A 370 6.94 -2.77 -36.01
C PRO A 370 7.64 -1.42 -36.17
N SER A 371 7.32 -0.68 -37.24
CA SER A 371 7.84 0.65 -37.53
C SER A 371 7.43 1.72 -36.51
N SER A 372 6.39 1.46 -35.71
CA SER A 372 5.99 2.32 -34.59
C SER A 372 6.91 2.20 -33.37
N PHE A 373 7.77 1.18 -33.29
CA PHE A 373 8.62 0.92 -32.14
C PHE A 373 10.10 1.19 -32.46
N LYS A 374 10.60 2.38 -32.12
CA LYS A 374 12.00 2.76 -32.44
C LYS A 374 13.00 2.38 -31.35
N ASN A 375 12.57 2.39 -30.09
CA ASN A 375 13.44 2.21 -28.91
C ASN A 375 13.18 0.91 -28.15
N LEU A 376 12.46 -0.04 -28.73
CA LEU A 376 12.02 -1.25 -28.05
C LEU A 376 13.21 -2.16 -27.74
N LYS A 377 13.38 -2.47 -26.45
CA LYS A 377 14.44 -3.32 -25.89
C LYS A 377 13.90 -4.68 -25.44
N SER A 378 12.68 -4.71 -24.92
CA SER A 378 12.01 -5.91 -24.40
C SER A 378 10.63 -6.08 -25.04
N LEU A 379 10.35 -7.30 -25.53
CA LEU A 379 9.06 -7.70 -26.08
C LEU A 379 8.68 -9.07 -25.52
N GLN A 380 7.61 -9.12 -24.74
CA GLN A 380 7.06 -10.36 -24.21
C GLN A 380 5.64 -10.51 -24.72
N LEU A 381 5.40 -11.50 -25.57
CA LEU A 381 4.08 -11.85 -26.07
C LEU A 381 3.78 -13.29 -25.67
N ARG A 382 2.72 -13.49 -24.89
CA ARG A 382 2.32 -14.80 -24.39
C ARG A 382 0.81 -14.96 -24.42
N ASP A 383 0.34 -16.15 -24.78
CA ASP A 383 -1.07 -16.52 -24.75
C ASP A 383 -2.00 -15.53 -25.50
N CYS A 384 -1.51 -15.00 -26.63
CA CYS A 384 -2.27 -14.17 -27.58
C CYS A 384 -2.64 -15.03 -28.79
N GLU A 385 -3.78 -15.73 -28.72
CA GLU A 385 -4.12 -16.79 -29.67
C GLU A 385 -4.54 -16.28 -31.06
N MET A 386 -5.14 -15.08 -31.12
CA MET A 386 -5.68 -14.49 -32.35
C MET A 386 -4.73 -13.51 -33.05
N LEU A 387 -3.54 -13.28 -32.49
CA LEU A 387 -2.58 -12.31 -33.01
C LEU A 387 -1.75 -12.93 -34.14
N ASP A 388 -2.02 -12.52 -35.38
CA ASP A 388 -1.22 -12.94 -36.55
C ASP A 388 -0.02 -12.00 -36.76
N MET A 389 1.14 -12.44 -36.27
CA MET A 389 2.40 -11.71 -36.44
C MET A 389 3.02 -11.89 -37.84
N GLN A 390 2.54 -12.83 -38.67
CA GLN A 390 3.21 -13.18 -39.92
C GLN A 390 3.03 -12.15 -41.04
N GLN A 391 1.97 -11.33 -41.02
CA GLN A 391 1.74 -10.34 -42.07
C GLN A 391 2.49 -9.02 -41.88
N ASP A 392 2.62 -8.55 -40.65
CA ASP A 392 3.15 -7.20 -40.36
C ASP A 392 4.54 -7.21 -39.69
N TRP A 393 4.89 -8.28 -38.98
CA TRP A 393 6.13 -8.39 -38.21
C TRP A 393 7.21 -9.24 -38.91
N VAL A 394 6.83 -10.00 -39.93
CA VAL A 394 7.77 -10.80 -40.73
C VAL A 394 8.01 -10.09 -42.07
N PRO A 395 9.26 -9.73 -42.43
CA PRO A 395 9.54 -9.22 -43.77
C PRO A 395 9.12 -10.27 -44.81
N LYS A 396 8.38 -9.88 -45.85
CA LYS A 396 8.19 -10.72 -47.04
C LYS A 396 9.57 -11.04 -47.62
N SER A 397 10.10 -12.22 -47.33
CA SER A 397 11.37 -12.67 -47.89
C SER A 397 11.19 -12.99 -49.38
N ASP A 398 12.16 -12.60 -50.21
CA ASP A 398 12.33 -13.18 -51.54
C ASP A 398 12.53 -14.71 -51.42
N PRO A 399 12.05 -15.51 -52.39
CA PRO A 399 11.97 -16.96 -52.29
C PRO A 399 13.33 -17.60 -52.61
N VAL A 400 14.36 -17.35 -51.80
CA VAL A 400 15.66 -18.05 -51.91
C VAL A 400 16.25 -18.20 -50.52
N ASP A 401 15.83 -19.24 -49.80
CA ASP A 401 16.65 -20.01 -48.84
C ASP A 401 15.74 -20.95 -48.05
N THR A 402 15.28 -21.99 -48.73
CA THR A 402 14.60 -23.13 -48.13
C THR A 402 15.63 -24.12 -47.59
N GLU A 403 16.11 -23.92 -46.36
CA GLU A 403 16.72 -25.01 -45.58
C GLU A 403 16.88 -24.57 -44.12
N PHE A 404 15.83 -24.76 -43.30
CA PHE A 404 15.90 -25.07 -41.86
C PHE A 404 14.46 -25.30 -41.35
N ARG A 405 13.92 -26.48 -41.68
CA ARG A 405 12.68 -26.99 -41.06
C ARG A 405 13.04 -27.75 -39.78
N SER A 406 12.91 -27.10 -38.61
CA SER A 406 12.52 -27.77 -37.34
C SER A 406 12.44 -26.86 -36.10
N SER A 407 12.54 -25.54 -36.23
CA SER A 407 12.19 -24.57 -35.18
C SER A 407 12.14 -23.18 -35.82
N GLU A 408 10.95 -22.62 -36.00
CA GLU A 408 10.72 -21.37 -36.74
C GLU A 408 11.31 -20.16 -35.98
N CYS A 409 12.58 -19.87 -36.23
CA CYS A 409 13.19 -18.60 -35.85
C CYS A 409 12.86 -17.55 -36.91
N LEU A 410 11.96 -16.63 -36.57
CA LEU A 410 11.69 -15.46 -37.39
C LEU A 410 12.69 -14.35 -37.05
N MET A 411 13.71 -14.22 -37.91
CA MET A 411 14.70 -13.14 -37.87
C MET A 411 14.07 -11.82 -38.33
N MET A 412 13.76 -10.91 -37.40
CA MET A 412 13.47 -9.50 -37.74
C MET A 412 14.78 -8.78 -38.07
N LYS A 413 15.33 -9.01 -39.28
CA LYS A 413 16.64 -8.49 -39.73
C LYS A 413 16.82 -6.95 -39.62
N ARG A 414 15.74 -6.17 -39.47
CA ARG A 414 15.81 -4.70 -39.27
C ARG A 414 15.90 -4.25 -37.81
N LEU A 415 15.57 -5.11 -36.84
CA LEU A 415 15.54 -4.76 -35.41
C LEU A 415 16.71 -5.35 -34.62
N GLY A 416 17.54 -6.23 -35.21
CA GLY A 416 18.66 -6.85 -34.50
C GLY A 416 18.23 -7.86 -33.43
N ILE A 417 16.99 -8.35 -33.47
CA ILE A 417 16.38 -9.20 -32.46
C ILE A 417 16.17 -10.62 -33.03
N CYS A 418 16.71 -11.62 -32.33
CA CYS A 418 16.36 -13.04 -32.53
C CYS A 418 15.17 -13.38 -31.62
N VAL A 419 14.03 -13.74 -32.21
CA VAL A 419 12.88 -14.28 -31.47
C VAL A 419 12.94 -15.81 -31.60
N CYS A 420 13.15 -16.50 -30.49
CA CYS A 420 13.10 -17.97 -30.45
C CYS A 420 11.69 -18.42 -30.08
N GLN A 421 11.00 -19.09 -31.01
CA GLN A 421 9.74 -19.77 -30.73
C GLN A 421 10.04 -21.09 -30.00
N LEU A 422 9.76 -21.13 -28.69
CA LEU A 422 9.76 -22.35 -27.88
C LEU A 422 8.33 -22.57 -27.36
N GLY A 423 7.46 -23.11 -28.22
CA GLY A 423 6.03 -23.31 -27.93
C GLY A 423 5.16 -22.07 -28.16
N ARG A 424 4.05 -21.91 -27.41
CA ARG A 424 3.13 -20.73 -27.46
C ARG A 424 3.72 -19.46 -26.81
N HIS A 425 5.05 -19.34 -26.76
CA HIS A 425 5.73 -18.31 -26.00
C HIS A 425 6.79 -17.63 -26.87
N PHE A 426 6.76 -16.30 -26.92
CA PHE A 426 7.80 -15.48 -27.54
C PHE A 426 8.66 -14.86 -26.44
N PHE A 427 9.96 -15.11 -26.47
CA PHE A 427 10.93 -14.48 -25.58
C PHE A 427 11.93 -13.67 -26.39
N LEU A 428 12.18 -12.42 -25.97
CA LEU A 428 13.44 -11.76 -26.31
C LEU A 428 14.53 -12.26 -25.35
N PRO A 429 15.70 -12.71 -25.84
CA PRO A 429 16.86 -12.82 -24.98
C PRO A 429 17.26 -11.40 -24.54
N SER A 430 17.55 -11.25 -23.25
CA SER A 430 18.10 -10.03 -22.66
C SER A 430 19.33 -9.57 -23.46
N LEU A 431 19.26 -8.40 -24.09
CA LEU A 431 20.42 -7.78 -24.72
C LEU A 431 21.40 -7.30 -23.64
N PRO A 432 22.71 -7.59 -23.76
CA PRO A 432 23.71 -7.02 -22.89
C PRO A 432 23.82 -5.49 -23.08
N SER A 433 24.18 -4.84 -21.97
CA SER A 433 24.31 -3.41 -21.67
C SER A 433 24.87 -2.49 -22.75
#